data_AF-A0A178LGG6-F1
#
_entry.id   AF-A0A178LGG6-F1
#
_cell.length_a   1.000
_cell.length_b   1.000
_cell.length_c   1.000
_cell.angle_alpha   90.00
_cell.angle_beta   90.00
_cell.angle_gamma   90.00
#
_symmetry.space_group_name_H-M   'P 1'
#
loop_
_entity.id
_entity.type
_entity.pdbx_description
1 polymer ?
#
loop_
_entity_poly.entity_id
_entity_poly.type
_entity_poly.pdbx_seq_one_letter_code
_entity_poly.pdbx_strand_id
1 'polypeptide(L)'
;MRSRLAVLFALSLALIAGQVQAAAEDARLIANRYLDAWNDHDAEAASALLDPKVQYFDSGAATTETSRTQARDRIVKVTLKAVPDLQVKMVHKPVIGPRSIAFEWELTGNRVTATGKQPVKIRGASIMKIRDGRIWYLGDYYDSDALEAMLRPVKP
;
A
#
# COMPACT_ATOMS: atom_id res chain seq x y z
N MET A 1 26.92 -36.59 22.50
CA MET A 1 25.94 -35.57 22.93
C MET A 1 26.20 -34.17 22.35
N ARG A 2 27.41 -33.59 22.49
CA ARG A 2 27.73 -32.23 22.00
C ARG A 2 27.44 -31.98 20.51
N SER A 3 27.78 -32.93 19.63
CA SER A 3 27.51 -32.83 18.19
C SER A 3 26.02 -32.89 17.83
N ARG A 4 25.21 -33.71 18.53
CA ARG A 4 23.75 -33.77 18.31
C ARG A 4 23.05 -32.47 18.74
N LEU A 5 23.53 -31.86 19.82
CA LEU A 5 23.01 -30.56 20.30
C LEU A 5 23.34 -29.42 19.33
N ALA A 6 24.56 -29.43 18.75
CA ALA A 6 24.96 -28.45 17.74
C ALA A 6 24.15 -28.58 16.44
N VAL A 7 23.86 -29.81 16.00
CA VAL A 7 23.02 -30.05 14.80
C VAL A 7 21.57 -29.60 15.03
N LEU A 8 20.98 -29.90 16.20
CA LEU A 8 19.63 -29.45 16.53
C LEU A 8 19.53 -27.91 16.59
N PHE A 9 20.58 -27.24 17.10
CA PHE A 9 20.64 -25.78 17.15
C PHE A 9 20.82 -25.16 15.75
N ALA A 10 21.63 -25.77 14.89
CA ALA A 10 21.78 -25.31 13.51
C ALA A 10 20.48 -25.47 12.71
N LEU A 11 19.74 -26.58 12.92
CA LEU A 11 18.45 -26.82 12.27
C LEU A 11 17.38 -25.81 12.72
N SER A 12 17.33 -25.47 14.01
CA SER A 12 16.36 -24.48 14.51
C SER A 12 16.63 -23.08 13.96
N LEU A 13 17.90 -22.66 13.90
CA LEU A 13 18.31 -21.39 13.26
C LEU A 13 17.93 -21.35 11.78
N ALA A 14 18.16 -22.44 11.03
CA ALA A 14 17.80 -22.52 9.63
C ALA A 14 16.28 -22.43 9.40
N LEU A 15 15.47 -23.09 10.25
CA LEU A 15 14.00 -22.96 10.19
C LEU A 15 13.54 -21.52 10.44
N ILE A 16 14.07 -20.87 11.48
CA ILE A 16 13.70 -19.50 11.83
C ILE A 16 14.06 -18.53 10.69
N ALA A 17 15.26 -18.65 10.12
CA ALA A 17 15.69 -17.85 8.98
C ALA A 17 14.79 -18.06 7.74
N GLY A 18 14.41 -19.31 7.48
CA GLY A 18 13.49 -19.66 6.39
C GLY A 18 12.11 -19.03 6.57
N GLN A 19 11.56 -19.03 7.78
CA GLN A 19 10.27 -18.40 8.07
C GLN A 19 10.31 -16.87 7.91
N VAL A 20 11.41 -16.22 8.32
CA VAL A 20 11.60 -14.78 8.15
C VAL A 20 11.66 -14.42 6.67
N GLN A 21 12.41 -15.18 5.87
CA GLN A 21 12.50 -14.94 4.43
C GLN A 21 11.15 -15.14 3.74
N ALA A 22 10.44 -16.23 4.03
CA ALA A 22 9.12 -16.50 3.44
C ALA A 22 8.12 -15.39 3.75
N ALA A 23 8.10 -14.91 4.99
CA ALA A 23 7.16 -13.87 5.38
C ALA A 23 7.50 -12.50 4.74
N ALA A 24 8.79 -12.21 4.52
CA ALA A 24 9.23 -11.04 3.75
C ALA A 24 8.83 -11.13 2.25
N GLU A 25 8.92 -12.33 1.66
CA GLU A 25 8.44 -12.60 0.30
C GLU A 25 6.92 -12.38 0.18
N ASP A 26 6.14 -12.88 1.15
CA ASP A 26 4.70 -12.66 1.23
C ASP A 26 4.37 -11.17 1.31
N ALA A 27 5.13 -10.41 2.12
CA ALA A 27 4.91 -8.99 2.26
C ALA A 27 5.09 -8.23 0.94
N ARG A 28 6.14 -8.57 0.19
CA ARG A 28 6.39 -7.99 -1.14
C ARG A 28 5.32 -8.39 -2.13
N LEU A 29 4.91 -9.66 -2.14
CA LEU A 29 3.87 -10.16 -3.05
C LEU A 29 2.53 -9.44 -2.84
N ILE A 30 2.13 -9.24 -1.59
CA ILE A 30 0.87 -8.56 -1.25
C ILE A 30 0.92 -7.08 -1.63
N ALA A 31 2.04 -6.39 -1.37
CA ALA A 31 2.18 -4.99 -1.78
C ALA A 31 2.13 -4.83 -3.30
N ASN A 32 2.79 -5.72 -4.06
CA ASN A 32 2.73 -5.69 -5.53
C ASN A 32 1.30 -5.92 -6.02
N ARG A 33 0.60 -6.94 -5.52
CA ARG A 33 -0.81 -7.19 -5.88
C ARG A 33 -1.72 -6.01 -5.55
N TYR A 34 -1.42 -5.30 -4.45
CA TYR A 34 -2.18 -4.11 -4.07
C TYR A 34 -1.97 -2.98 -5.08
N LEU A 35 -0.71 -2.72 -5.50
CA LEU A 35 -0.40 -1.75 -6.54
C LEU A 35 -0.95 -2.15 -7.91
N ASP A 36 -0.90 -3.43 -8.26
CA ASP A 36 -1.49 -3.95 -9.49
C ASP A 36 -2.99 -3.67 -9.52
N ALA A 37 -3.72 -3.94 -8.42
CA ALA A 37 -5.14 -3.63 -8.34
C ALA A 37 -5.46 -2.13 -8.46
N TRP A 38 -4.58 -1.25 -7.96
CA TRP A 38 -4.70 0.20 -8.21
C TRP A 38 -4.51 0.55 -9.69
N ASN A 39 -3.51 -0.06 -10.34
CA ASN A 39 -3.20 0.18 -11.76
C ASN A 39 -4.22 -0.44 -12.72
N ASP A 40 -4.91 -1.49 -12.29
CA ASP A 40 -6.06 -2.11 -12.98
C ASP A 40 -7.38 -1.36 -12.70
N HIS A 41 -7.33 -0.30 -11.89
CA HIS A 41 -8.49 0.50 -11.47
C HIS A 41 -9.59 -0.33 -10.78
N ASP A 42 -9.23 -1.44 -10.15
CA ASP A 42 -10.15 -2.37 -9.49
C ASP A 42 -10.19 -2.13 -7.97
N ALA A 43 -11.15 -1.29 -7.57
CA ALA A 43 -11.39 -0.98 -6.17
C ALA A 43 -11.74 -2.20 -5.32
N GLU A 44 -12.43 -3.20 -5.89
CA GLU A 44 -12.84 -4.38 -5.16
C GLU A 44 -11.64 -5.31 -4.94
N ALA A 45 -10.80 -5.52 -5.96
CA ALA A 45 -9.55 -6.28 -5.84
C ALA A 45 -8.57 -5.63 -4.85
N ALA A 46 -8.37 -4.31 -4.92
CA ALA A 46 -7.53 -3.59 -3.97
C ALA A 46 -8.05 -3.76 -2.53
N SER A 47 -9.36 -3.61 -2.34
CA SER A 47 -9.98 -3.79 -1.03
C SER A 47 -9.91 -5.23 -0.54
N ALA A 48 -10.00 -6.24 -1.42
CA ALA A 48 -9.97 -7.65 -1.06
C ALA A 48 -8.66 -8.08 -0.38
N LEU A 49 -7.57 -7.34 -0.61
CA LEU A 49 -6.27 -7.53 0.05
C LEU A 49 -6.21 -6.93 1.47
N LEU A 50 -7.17 -6.07 1.83
CA LEU A 50 -7.27 -5.50 3.18
C LEU A 50 -7.92 -6.50 4.15
N ASP A 51 -7.48 -6.45 5.40
CA ASP A 51 -8.14 -7.12 6.53
C ASP A 51 -9.56 -6.51 6.71
N PRO A 52 -10.59 -7.31 7.05
CA PRO A 52 -11.93 -6.78 7.32
C PRO A 52 -11.93 -5.61 8.34
N LYS A 53 -11.00 -5.64 9.31
CA LYS A 53 -10.78 -4.63 10.35
C LYS A 53 -9.46 -3.87 10.15
N VAL A 54 -9.09 -3.59 8.90
CA VAL A 54 -7.91 -2.80 8.57
C VAL A 54 -7.93 -1.45 9.28
N GLN A 55 -6.74 -0.99 9.69
CA GLN A 55 -6.49 0.38 10.09
C GLN A 55 -5.80 1.08 8.92
N TYR A 56 -6.57 1.85 8.14
CA TYR A 56 -6.05 2.58 6.98
C TYR A 56 -5.94 4.06 7.35
N PHE A 57 -4.72 4.49 7.61
CA PHE A 57 -4.36 5.89 7.76
C PHE A 57 -3.95 6.47 6.40
N ASP A 58 -4.56 7.58 6.03
CA ASP A 58 -4.23 8.36 4.83
C ASP A 58 -3.98 9.80 5.28
N SER A 59 -2.82 10.36 4.94
CA SER A 59 -2.41 11.68 5.43
C SER A 59 -3.28 12.85 4.97
N GLY A 60 -4.07 12.68 3.90
CA GLY A 60 -5.05 13.66 3.44
C GLY A 60 -6.45 13.45 4.01
N ALA A 61 -6.70 12.33 4.69
CA ALA A 61 -7.97 12.05 5.35
C ALA A 61 -7.98 12.57 6.80
N ALA A 62 -9.16 13.01 7.27
CA ALA A 62 -9.33 13.50 8.63
C ALA A 62 -9.27 12.40 9.70
N THR A 63 -9.59 11.15 9.33
CA THR A 63 -9.68 10.02 10.26
C THR A 63 -9.12 8.75 9.64
N THR A 64 -8.56 7.87 10.47
CA THR A 64 -8.20 6.51 10.07
C THR A 64 -9.45 5.68 9.80
N GLU A 65 -9.52 5.04 8.63
CA GLU A 65 -10.60 4.12 8.31
C GLU A 65 -10.37 2.77 8.99
N THR A 66 -11.40 2.25 9.66
CA THR A 66 -11.31 1.07 10.55
C THR A 66 -11.91 -0.20 9.95
N SER A 67 -12.29 -0.15 8.68
CA SER A 67 -12.80 -1.31 7.95
C SER A 67 -12.46 -1.26 6.48
N ARG A 68 -12.37 -2.44 5.87
CA ARG A 68 -12.12 -2.59 4.42
C ARG A 68 -13.15 -1.85 3.57
N THR A 69 -14.43 -1.91 3.95
CA THR A 69 -15.51 -1.23 3.22
C THR A 69 -15.32 0.29 3.26
N GLN A 70 -14.99 0.84 4.42
CA GLN A 70 -14.74 2.28 4.55
C GLN A 70 -13.53 2.71 3.71
N ALA A 71 -12.41 2.00 3.83
CA ALA A 71 -11.22 2.25 3.02
C ALA A 71 -11.51 2.21 1.50
N ARG A 72 -12.25 1.18 1.05
CA ARG A 72 -12.66 1.05 -0.35
C ARG A 72 -13.47 2.25 -0.82
N ASP A 73 -14.52 2.60 -0.07
CA ASP A 73 -15.52 3.55 -0.54
C ASP A 73 -15.08 5.01 -0.37
N ARG A 74 -14.23 5.31 0.63
CA ARG A 74 -13.81 6.68 0.96
C ARG A 74 -12.42 7.05 0.46
N ILE A 75 -11.54 6.09 0.25
CA ILE A 75 -10.19 6.32 -0.26
C ILE A 75 -10.11 5.81 -1.70
N VAL A 76 -10.19 4.49 -1.90
CA VAL A 76 -9.90 3.88 -3.21
C VAL A 76 -10.84 4.37 -4.31
N LYS A 77 -12.17 4.26 -4.11
CA LYS A 77 -13.16 4.68 -5.11
C LYS A 77 -13.17 6.19 -5.35
N VAL A 78 -12.92 6.98 -4.31
CA VAL A 78 -12.84 8.45 -4.43
C VAL A 78 -11.64 8.84 -5.28
N THR A 79 -10.47 8.26 -5.03
CA THR A 79 -9.25 8.50 -5.79
C THR A 79 -9.38 8.04 -7.25
N LEU A 80 -9.90 6.83 -7.49
CA LEU A 80 -10.14 6.32 -8.85
C LEU A 80 -11.16 7.16 -9.61
N LYS A 81 -12.17 7.72 -8.94
CA LYS A 81 -13.10 8.66 -9.56
C LYS A 81 -12.44 9.99 -9.90
N ALA A 82 -11.55 10.49 -9.03
CA ALA A 82 -10.85 11.75 -9.23
C ALA A 82 -9.83 11.66 -10.36
N VAL A 83 -9.08 10.55 -10.44
CA VAL A 83 -7.99 10.30 -11.39
C VAL A 83 -8.21 8.92 -12.06
N PRO A 84 -9.12 8.81 -13.04
CA PRO A 84 -9.58 7.53 -13.58
C PRO A 84 -8.55 6.79 -14.43
N ASP A 85 -7.49 7.46 -14.86
CA ASP A 85 -6.36 6.88 -15.59
C ASP A 85 -5.09 6.88 -14.73
N LEU A 86 -5.24 6.85 -13.39
CA LEU A 86 -4.09 6.83 -12.51
C LEU A 86 -3.17 5.65 -12.79
N GLN A 87 -1.89 5.86 -12.49
CA GLN A 87 -0.85 4.84 -12.45
C GLN A 87 -0.02 5.09 -11.19
N VAL A 88 0.20 4.04 -10.40
CA VAL A 88 1.03 4.04 -9.21
C VAL A 88 2.24 3.15 -9.46
N LYS A 89 3.43 3.71 -9.25
CA LYS A 89 4.69 3.00 -9.37
C LYS A 89 5.43 3.00 -8.04
N MET A 90 5.87 1.82 -7.59
CA MET A 90 6.85 1.74 -6.51
C MET A 90 8.18 2.34 -6.98
N VAL A 91 8.72 3.30 -6.23
CA VAL A 91 10.01 3.93 -6.51
C VAL A 91 11.03 3.53 -5.44
N HIS A 92 12.28 3.42 -5.86
CA HIS A 92 13.39 2.91 -5.04
C HIS A 92 13.16 1.47 -4.52
N LYS A 93 14.15 0.96 -3.80
CA LYS A 93 14.08 -0.39 -3.20
C LYS A 93 13.28 -0.30 -1.89
N PRO A 94 12.25 -1.14 -1.69
CA PRO A 94 11.47 -1.12 -0.46
C PRO A 94 12.28 -1.63 0.74
N VAL A 95 11.90 -1.18 1.94
CA VAL A 95 12.35 -1.74 3.21
C VAL A 95 11.39 -2.85 3.60
N ILE A 96 11.89 -4.10 3.63
CA ILE A 96 11.07 -5.28 3.89
C ILE A 96 11.45 -5.86 5.25
N GLY A 97 10.45 -5.99 6.12
CA GLY A 97 10.52 -6.76 7.35
C GLY A 97 9.75 -8.08 7.24
N PRO A 98 9.77 -8.94 8.27
CA PRO A 98 9.14 -10.26 8.19
C PRO A 98 7.65 -10.22 7.86
N ARG A 99 6.90 -9.20 8.31
CA ARG A 99 5.45 -9.08 8.04
C ARG A 99 5.05 -7.65 7.75
N SER A 100 5.97 -6.92 7.14
CA SER A 100 5.81 -5.50 6.88
C SER A 100 6.64 -5.08 5.70
N ILE A 101 6.17 -4.08 5.00
CA ILE A 101 6.92 -3.44 3.92
C ILE A 101 6.66 -1.95 3.98
N ALA A 102 7.72 -1.17 3.85
CA ALA A 102 7.65 0.26 3.63
C ALA A 102 8.25 0.57 2.27
N PHE A 103 7.53 1.33 1.46
CA PHE A 103 7.96 1.64 0.09
C PHE A 103 7.50 3.03 -0.32
N GLU A 104 8.33 3.70 -1.10
CA GLU A 104 7.96 4.94 -1.75
C GLU A 104 7.20 4.63 -3.05
N TRP A 105 6.31 5.54 -3.43
CA TRP A 105 5.57 5.44 -4.67
C TRP A 105 5.38 6.80 -5.34
N GLU A 106 5.13 6.75 -6.63
CA GLU A 106 4.73 7.89 -7.45
C GLU A 106 3.38 7.56 -8.11
N LEU A 107 2.37 8.39 -7.84
CA LEU A 107 1.08 8.37 -8.51
C LEU A 107 1.11 9.41 -9.62
N THR A 108 0.72 9.01 -10.82
CA THR A 108 0.52 9.91 -11.97
C THR A 108 -0.84 9.65 -12.59
N GLY A 109 -1.36 10.61 -13.35
CA GLY A 109 -2.61 10.44 -14.10
C GLY A 109 -3.17 11.79 -14.52
N ASN A 110 -4.44 11.82 -14.88
CA ASN A 110 -5.18 13.03 -15.20
C ASN A 110 -6.41 13.16 -14.32
N ARG A 111 -6.45 14.20 -13.48
CA ARG A 111 -7.66 14.53 -12.73
C ARG A 111 -8.75 15.04 -13.68
N VAL A 112 -9.98 14.64 -13.43
CA VAL A 112 -11.16 15.13 -14.17
C VAL A 112 -11.65 16.42 -13.51
N THR A 113 -11.72 17.51 -14.27
CA THR A 113 -12.27 18.79 -13.83
C THR A 113 -13.38 19.28 -14.75
N ALA A 114 -14.11 20.33 -14.35
CA ALA A 114 -15.13 20.95 -15.17
C ALA A 114 -14.58 21.51 -16.50
N THR A 115 -13.30 21.89 -16.54
CA THR A 115 -12.65 22.50 -17.71
C THR A 115 -11.82 21.51 -18.52
N GLY A 116 -11.85 20.22 -18.18
CA GLY A 116 -11.14 19.15 -18.88
C GLY A 116 -10.23 18.33 -17.97
N LYS A 117 -9.20 17.72 -18.56
CA LYS A 117 -8.21 16.88 -17.87
C LYS A 117 -7.00 17.69 -17.46
N GLN A 118 -6.51 17.47 -16.24
CA GLN A 118 -5.28 18.09 -15.76
C GLN A 118 -4.30 17.04 -15.23
N PRO A 119 -3.02 17.09 -15.63
CA PRO A 119 -2.05 16.11 -15.16
C PRO A 119 -1.84 16.24 -13.65
N VAL A 120 -1.73 15.11 -12.98
CA VAL A 120 -1.38 15.02 -11.57
C VAL A 120 -0.15 14.17 -11.38
N LYS A 121 0.67 14.55 -10.41
CA LYS A 121 1.80 13.78 -9.93
C LYS A 121 1.91 13.97 -8.43
N ILE A 122 1.80 12.88 -7.68
CA ILE A 122 1.93 12.86 -6.22
C ILE A 122 2.99 11.84 -5.86
N ARG A 123 3.90 12.23 -4.97
CA ARG A 123 4.87 11.31 -4.37
C ARG A 123 4.46 11.01 -2.95
N GLY A 124 4.63 9.76 -2.56
CA GLY A 124 4.34 9.31 -1.21
C GLY A 124 5.13 8.09 -0.81
N ALA A 125 4.78 7.58 0.37
CA ALA A 125 5.26 6.34 0.91
C ALA A 125 4.13 5.63 1.65
N SER A 126 4.13 4.31 1.56
CA SER A 126 3.19 3.45 2.26
C SER A 126 3.93 2.59 3.27
N ILE A 127 3.32 2.38 4.43
CA ILE A 127 3.72 1.38 5.42
C ILE A 127 2.61 0.33 5.50
N MET A 128 2.91 -0.90 5.11
CA MET A 128 1.99 -2.04 5.19
C MET A 128 2.44 -2.99 6.29
N LYS A 129 1.49 -3.45 7.11
CA LYS A 129 1.67 -4.59 8.02
C LYS A 129 0.69 -5.69 7.68
N ILE A 130 1.20 -6.91 7.65
CA ILE A 130 0.52 -8.05 7.06
C ILE A 130 0.32 -9.15 8.09
N ARG A 131 -0.85 -9.77 8.06
CA ARG A 131 -1.18 -10.99 8.80
C ARG A 131 -2.16 -11.80 7.97
N ASP A 132 -2.04 -13.12 8.01
CA ASP A 132 -2.99 -14.04 7.35
C ASP A 132 -3.25 -13.70 5.87
N GLY A 133 -2.19 -13.28 5.15
CA GLY A 133 -2.26 -12.90 3.75
C GLY A 133 -2.97 -11.57 3.46
N ARG A 134 -3.24 -10.74 4.48
CA ARG A 134 -4.00 -9.48 4.37
C ARG A 134 -3.26 -8.32 5.02
N ILE A 135 -3.52 -7.12 4.52
CA ILE A 135 -3.02 -5.87 5.08
C ILE A 135 -3.93 -5.46 6.25
N TRP A 136 -3.43 -5.56 7.48
CA TRP A 136 -4.20 -5.14 8.67
C TRP A 136 -3.92 -3.70 9.07
N TYR A 137 -2.78 -3.14 8.65
CA TYR A 137 -2.47 -1.72 8.78
C TYR A 137 -1.86 -1.23 7.47
N LEU A 138 -2.39 -0.12 6.98
CA LEU A 138 -1.89 0.64 5.84
C LEU A 138 -1.78 2.10 6.26
N GLY A 139 -0.57 2.65 6.23
CA GLY A 139 -0.34 4.07 6.45
C GLY A 139 0.23 4.71 5.20
N ASP A 140 -0.54 5.59 4.57
CA ASP A 140 -0.13 6.35 3.39
C ASP A 140 0.21 7.79 3.78
N TYR A 141 1.43 8.19 3.42
CA TYR A 141 2.00 9.49 3.68
C TYR A 141 2.47 10.08 2.37
N TYR A 142 2.01 11.27 2.01
CA TYR A 142 2.34 11.86 0.71
C TYR A 142 2.39 13.37 0.75
N ASP A 143 2.90 13.94 -0.33
CA ASP A 143 3.07 15.38 -0.52
C ASP A 143 1.72 16.12 -0.43
N SER A 144 1.51 16.82 0.68
CA SER A 144 0.28 17.58 0.95
C SER A 144 0.13 18.77 0.03
N ASP A 145 1.23 19.40 -0.40
CA ASP A 145 1.19 20.56 -1.30
C ASP A 145 0.75 20.11 -2.69
N ALA A 146 1.24 18.94 -3.14
CA ALA A 146 0.79 18.31 -4.38
C ALA A 146 -0.70 17.92 -4.31
N LEU A 147 -1.16 17.38 -3.19
CA LEU A 147 -2.58 17.09 -2.97
C LEU A 147 -3.42 18.39 -3.01
N GLU A 148 -3.01 19.43 -2.30
CA GLU A 148 -3.72 20.71 -2.29
C GLU A 148 -3.80 21.31 -3.70
N ALA A 149 -2.70 21.28 -4.46
CA ALA A 149 -2.69 21.71 -5.85
C ALA A 149 -3.70 20.91 -6.70
N MET A 150 -3.83 19.60 -6.44
CA MET A 150 -4.84 18.74 -7.06
C MET A 150 -6.28 19.09 -6.66
N LEU A 151 -6.51 19.61 -5.46
CA LEU A 151 -7.85 19.95 -4.97
C LEU A 151 -8.28 21.38 -5.30
N ARG A 152 -7.34 22.27 -5.65
CA ARG A 152 -7.66 23.67 -5.98
C ARG A 152 -8.60 23.77 -7.19
N PRO A 153 -9.64 24.62 -7.13
CA PRO A 153 -10.49 24.88 -8.28
C PRO A 153 -9.66 25.45 -9.43
N VAL A 154 -9.91 24.96 -10.64
CA VAL A 154 -9.34 25.56 -11.85
C VAL A 154 -10.11 26.86 -12.10
N LYS A 155 -9.41 28.00 -12.06
CA LYS A 155 -10.03 29.26 -12.48
C LYS A 155 -10.41 29.15 -13.97
N PRO A 156 -11.61 29.62 -14.36
CA PRO A 156 -12.03 29.63 -15.75
C PRO A 156 -11.11 30.50 -16.62
#